data_AF-A0AAV4T6H1-F1
#
_entry.id   AF-A0AAV4T6H1-F1
#
_cell.length_a   1.000
_cell.length_b   1.000
_cell.length_c   1.000
_cell.angle_alpha   90.00
_cell.angle_beta   90.00
_cell.angle_gamma   90.00
#
_symmetry.space_group_name_H-M   'P 1'
#
loop_
_entity.id
_entity.type
_entity.pdbx_description
1 polymer ?
#
loop_
_entity_poly.entity_id
_entity_poly.type
_entity_poly.pdbx_seq_one_letter_code
_entity_poly.pdbx_strand_id
1 'polypeptide(L)'
;MNLPALSKSGYKKHEHKLLKVVTDVAEDSMCNAAKEVAETFNRDECVVFVDGTWQHRGHTSLNGCVAVLSIDTGEVLDLEVMSSYCPTCRKLQKFA
;
A
#
# COMPACT_ATOMS: atom_id res chain seq x y z
N MET A 1 1.01 11.59 -18.87
CA MET A 1 -0.46 11.73 -18.89
C MET A 1 -0.78 13.20 -18.60
N ASN A 2 -1.31 13.95 -19.56
CA ASN A 2 -1.66 15.37 -19.35
C ASN A 2 -3.07 15.45 -18.78
N LEU A 3 -3.18 15.39 -17.46
CA LEU A 3 -4.45 15.64 -16.76
C LEU A 3 -4.79 17.15 -16.87
N PRO A 4 -6.06 17.51 -17.15
CA PRO A 4 -6.47 18.90 -17.10
C PRO A 4 -6.21 19.48 -15.70
N ALA A 5 -5.92 20.78 -15.63
CA ALA A 5 -5.66 21.44 -14.35
C ALA A 5 -6.90 21.35 -13.44
N LEU A 6 -6.81 20.49 -12.42
CA LEU A 6 -7.87 20.31 -11.42
C LEU A 6 -7.70 21.33 -10.29
N SER A 7 -8.82 21.78 -9.72
CA SER A 7 -8.79 22.46 -8.42
C SER A 7 -8.26 21.50 -7.34
N LYS A 8 -7.66 22.04 -6.28
CA LYS A 8 -7.17 21.23 -5.14
C LYS A 8 -8.25 20.33 -4.55
N SER A 9 -9.50 20.82 -4.48
CA SER A 9 -10.64 20.06 -3.98
C SER A 9 -11.09 18.97 -4.97
N GLY A 10 -11.09 19.28 -6.28
CA GLY A 10 -11.38 18.31 -7.33
C GLY A 10 -10.40 17.14 -7.33
N TYR A 11 -9.10 17.45 -7.28
CA TYR A 11 -8.03 16.46 -7.17
C TYR A 11 -8.23 15.53 -5.96
N LYS A 12 -8.37 16.11 -4.75
CA LYS A 12 -8.57 15.32 -3.52
C LYS A 12 -9.81 14.43 -3.57
N LYS A 13 -10.89 14.91 -4.18
CA LYS A 13 -12.11 14.11 -4.35
C LYS A 13 -11.88 12.89 -5.25
N HIS A 14 -11.06 13.05 -6.29
CA HIS A 14 -10.72 11.94 -7.20
C HIS A 14 -9.74 10.98 -6.53
N GLU A 15 -8.70 11.51 -5.89
CA GLU A 15 -7.73 10.73 -5.10
C GLU A 15 -8.43 9.85 -4.05
N HIS A 16 -9.38 10.40 -3.28
CA HIS A 16 -10.12 9.63 -2.29
C HIS A 16 -10.97 8.51 -2.89
N LYS A 17 -11.64 8.78 -4.03
CA LYS A 17 -12.41 7.75 -4.73
C LYS A 17 -11.53 6.64 -5.28
N LEU A 18 -10.39 6.99 -5.86
CA LEU A 18 -9.43 6.04 -6.38
C LEU A 18 -8.84 5.20 -5.24
N LEU A 19 -8.43 5.84 -4.15
CA LEU A 19 -7.91 5.15 -2.96
C LEU A 19 -8.91 4.11 -2.48
N LYS A 20 -10.18 4.48 -2.29
CA LYS A 20 -11.22 3.55 -1.86
C LYS A 20 -11.31 2.31 -2.76
N VAL A 21 -11.47 2.52 -4.07
CA VAL A 21 -11.65 1.40 -5.01
C VAL A 21 -10.40 0.53 -5.08
N VAL A 22 -9.22 1.13 -5.04
CA VAL A 22 -7.95 0.38 -5.06
C VAL A 22 -7.77 -0.44 -3.77
N THR A 23 -8.14 0.11 -2.62
CA THR A 23 -8.13 -0.62 -1.35
C THR A 23 -9.08 -1.81 -1.39
N ASP A 24 -10.34 -1.61 -1.81
CA ASP A 24 -11.33 -2.69 -1.91
C ASP A 24 -10.81 -3.84 -2.81
N VAL A 25 -10.26 -3.50 -3.98
CA VAL A 25 -9.70 -4.49 -4.93
C VAL A 25 -8.46 -5.19 -4.37
N ALA A 26 -7.59 -4.46 -3.67
CA ALA A 26 -6.39 -5.05 -3.07
C ALA A 26 -6.76 -6.05 -1.96
N GLU A 27 -7.70 -5.69 -1.08
CA GLU A 27 -8.20 -6.58 -0.02
C GLU A 27 -8.82 -7.85 -0.59
N ASP A 28 -9.67 -7.73 -1.62
CA ASP A 28 -10.26 -8.89 -2.30
C ASP A 28 -9.18 -9.78 -2.95
N SER A 29 -8.19 -9.18 -3.62
CA SER A 29 -7.09 -9.90 -4.25
C SER A 29 -6.25 -10.67 -3.22
N MET A 30 -5.87 -10.02 -2.12
CA MET A 30 -5.05 -10.63 -1.07
C MET A 30 -5.82 -11.73 -0.32
N CYS A 31 -7.12 -11.53 -0.07
CA CYS A 31 -8.00 -12.56 0.49
C CYS A 31 -8.08 -13.80 -0.40
N ASN A 32 -8.15 -13.62 -1.72
CA ASN A 32 -8.21 -14.73 -2.66
C ASN A 32 -6.85 -15.45 -2.75
N ALA A 33 -5.74 -14.72 -2.80
CA ALA A 33 -4.40 -15.31 -2.78
C ALA A 33 -4.16 -16.17 -1.52
N ALA A 34 -4.59 -15.69 -0.34
CA ALA A 34 -4.50 -16.45 0.90
C ALA A 34 -5.32 -17.75 0.86
N LYS A 35 -6.54 -17.70 0.29
CA LYS A 35 -7.37 -18.91 0.10
C LYS A 35 -6.74 -19.87 -0.89
N GLU A 36 -6.22 -19.38 -2.01
CA GLU A 36 -5.57 -20.21 -3.03
C GLU A 36 -4.37 -20.97 -2.44
N VAL A 37 -3.55 -20.30 -1.63
CA VAL A 37 -2.44 -20.94 -0.91
C VAL A 37 -2.98 -22.03 0.04
N ALA A 38 -4.01 -21.72 0.82
CA ALA A 38 -4.55 -22.67 1.79
C ALA A 38 -5.16 -23.92 1.11
N GLU A 39 -5.91 -23.72 0.03
CA GLU A 39 -6.59 -24.78 -0.71
C GLU A 39 -5.61 -25.64 -1.54
N THR A 40 -4.63 -25.00 -2.18
CA THR A 40 -3.65 -25.70 -3.06
C THR A 40 -2.74 -26.62 -2.25
N PHE A 41 -2.30 -26.18 -1.08
CA PHE A 41 -1.36 -26.94 -0.24
C PHE A 41 -2.05 -27.67 0.91
N ASN A 42 -3.38 -27.51 1.06
CA ASN A 42 -4.20 -28.10 2.12
C ASN A 42 -3.59 -27.86 3.52
N ARG A 43 -3.19 -26.62 3.79
CA ARG A 43 -2.54 -26.18 5.03
C ARG A 43 -2.90 -24.73 5.34
N ASP A 44 -2.98 -24.40 6.61
CA ASP A 44 -3.29 -23.03 7.07
C ASP A 44 -2.02 -22.18 7.30
N GLU A 45 -0.85 -22.74 7.00
CA GLU A 45 0.46 -22.10 7.19
C GLU A 45 1.22 -22.08 5.87
N CYS A 46 1.92 -20.98 5.58
CA CYS A 46 2.82 -20.90 4.43
C CYS A 46 4.11 -20.17 4.81
N VAL A 47 5.16 -20.42 4.04
CA VAL A 47 6.40 -19.65 4.17
C VAL A 47 6.24 -18.37 3.35
N VAL A 48 6.61 -17.24 3.94
CA VAL A 48 6.46 -15.93 3.30
C VAL A 48 7.81 -15.27 3.04
N PHE A 49 7.85 -14.47 1.98
CA PHE A 49 8.89 -13.48 1.74
C PHE A 49 8.32 -12.09 2.01
N VAL A 50 9.11 -11.22 2.64
CA VAL A 50 8.68 -9.85 2.97
C VAL A 50 9.58 -8.89 2.22
N ASP A 51 9.00 -8.09 1.33
CA ASP A 51 9.72 -7.08 0.56
C ASP A 51 9.19 -5.69 0.85
N GLY A 52 10.11 -4.72 0.90
CA GLY A 52 9.78 -3.34 1.23
C GLY A 52 10.41 -2.39 0.24
N THR A 53 9.64 -1.38 -0.17
CA THR A 53 10.14 -0.32 -1.04
C THR A 53 9.85 1.06 -0.46
N TRP A 54 10.82 1.95 -0.59
CA TRP A 54 10.67 3.36 -0.28
C TRP A 54 10.80 4.16 -1.56
N GLN A 55 9.92 5.13 -1.75
CA GLN A 55 9.97 6.01 -2.91
C GLN A 55 11.15 7.00 -2.74
N HIS A 56 12.37 6.59 -3.08
CA HIS A 56 13.58 7.41 -2.88
C HIS A 56 14.18 8.02 -4.16
N ARG A 57 13.66 7.72 -5.37
CA ARG A 57 14.27 8.20 -6.62
C ARG A 57 14.03 9.70 -6.85
N GLY A 58 15.09 10.50 -6.70
CA GLY A 58 15.12 11.93 -7.05
C GLY A 58 14.44 12.88 -6.05
N HIS A 59 13.85 12.36 -4.98
CA HIS A 59 13.16 13.12 -3.94
C HIS A 59 13.30 12.43 -2.57
N THR A 60 13.33 13.21 -1.49
CA THR A 60 13.13 12.72 -0.11
C THR A 60 11.66 12.40 0.13
N SER A 61 11.09 11.46 -0.62
CA SER A 61 9.75 10.99 -0.29
C SER A 61 9.81 10.18 1.00
N LEU A 62 8.82 10.46 1.84
CA LEU A 62 8.68 9.92 3.19
C LEU A 62 7.74 8.72 3.18
N ASN A 63 7.33 8.24 2.01
CA ASN A 63 6.37 7.14 1.86
C ASN A 63 7.08 5.87 1.42
N GLY A 64 6.66 4.76 2.02
CA GLY A 64 7.08 3.42 1.67
C GLY A 64 5.92 2.45 1.74
N CYS A 65 6.13 1.25 1.25
CA CYS A 65 5.23 0.14 1.48
C CYS A 65 6.01 -1.15 1.71
N VAL A 66 5.41 -2.08 2.44
CA VAL A 66 5.92 -3.41 2.70
C VAL A 66 4.85 -4.41 2.28
N ALA A 67 5.24 -5.41 1.50
CA ALA A 67 4.37 -6.49 1.04
C ALA A 67 4.86 -7.82 1.62
N VAL A 68 3.91 -8.65 2.03
CA VAL A 68 4.13 -10.05 2.40
C VAL A 68 3.66 -10.91 1.23
N LEU A 69 4.52 -11.79 0.74
CA LEU A 69 4.24 -12.67 -0.38
C LEU A 69 4.36 -14.13 0.02
N SER A 70 3.47 -14.98 -0.50
CA SER A 70 3.64 -16.43 -0.44
C SER A 70 4.86 -16.84 -1.24
N ILE A 71 5.75 -17.65 -0.66
CA ILE A 71 6.85 -18.24 -1.45
C ILE A 71 6.32 -19.26 -2.46
N ASP A 72 5.22 -19.92 -2.13
CA ASP A 72 4.69 -21.02 -2.94
C ASP A 72 4.02 -20.52 -4.23
N THR A 73 3.25 -19.43 -4.14
CA THR A 73 2.51 -18.86 -5.29
C THR A 73 3.14 -17.59 -5.85
N GLY A 74 3.98 -16.90 -5.08
CA GLY A 74 4.52 -15.60 -5.43
C GLY A 74 3.51 -14.45 -5.33
N GLU A 75 2.31 -14.71 -4.81
CA GLU A 75 1.25 -13.71 -4.68
C GLU A 75 1.36 -12.93 -3.37
N VAL A 76 0.84 -11.70 -3.38
CA VAL A 76 0.78 -10.83 -2.20
C VAL A 76 -0.35 -11.29 -1.29
N LEU A 77 -0.01 -11.58 -0.04
CA LEU A 77 -0.93 -11.97 1.01
C LEU A 77 -1.32 -10.80 1.91
N ASP A 78 -0.44 -9.81 2.05
CA ASP A 78 -0.69 -8.60 2.84
C ASP A 78 0.19 -7.43 2.37
N LEU A 79 -0.25 -6.20 2.63
CA LEU A 79 0.44 -4.97 2.28
C LEU A 79 0.22 -3.90 3.36
N GLU A 80 1.32 -3.32 3.84
CA GLU A 80 1.29 -2.16 4.72
C GLU A 80 1.90 -0.91 4.06
N VAL A 81 1.16 0.20 4.10
CA VAL A 81 1.64 1.50 3.60
C VAL A 81 2.19 2.33 4.76
N MET A 82 3.45 2.74 4.64
CA MET A 82 4.17 3.46 5.69
C MET A 82 4.45 4.91 5.29
N SER A 83 4.44 5.81 6.28
CA SER A 83 4.93 7.17 6.10
C SER A 83 5.79 7.61 7.28
N SER A 84 6.98 8.13 7.00
CA SER A 84 7.82 8.84 7.97
C SER A 84 7.43 10.33 8.11
N TYR A 85 6.32 10.75 7.48
CA TYR A 85 5.73 12.07 7.64
C TYR A 85 4.51 12.04 8.55
N CYS A 86 4.59 12.76 9.68
CA CYS A 86 3.42 13.04 10.51
C CYS A 86 3.10 14.55 10.46
N PRO A 87 1.91 14.97 9.95
CA PRO A 87 1.52 16.37 9.93
C PRO A 87 1.50 16.99 11.33
N THR A 88 1.08 16.24 12.35
CA THR A 88 1.01 16.69 13.74
C THR A 88 2.40 16.91 14.31
N CYS A 89 3.32 15.95 14.18
CA CYS A 89 4.71 16.10 14.62
C CYS A 89 5.40 17.28 13.95
N ARG A 90 5.18 17.47 12.63
CA ARG A 90 5.73 18.62 11.90
C ARG A 90 5.18 19.97 12.38
N LYS A 91 3.92 20.02 12.81
CA LYS A 91 3.36 21.24 13.42
C LYS A 91 4.02 21.51 14.78
N LEU A 92 4.17 20.49 15.62
CA LEU A 92 4.77 20.63 16.96
C LEU A 92 6.24 21.06 16.91
N GLN A 93 7.03 20.54 15.96
CA GLN A 93 8.42 20.96 15.74
C GLN A 93 8.58 22.45 15.40
N LYS A 94 7.55 23.12 14.89
CA LYS A 94 7.60 24.56 14.58
C LYS A 94 7.45 25.45 15.81
N PHE A 95 7.08 24.87 16.96
CA PHE A 95 6.90 25.57 18.23
C PHE A 95 7.97 25.17 19.27
N ALA A 96 8.93 24.34 18.86
CA ALA A 96 10.08 23.94 19.65
C ALA A 96 11.32 24.79 19.30
#